data_AF-A0A928HMM9-F1
#
_entry.id   AF-A0A928HMM9-F1
#
_cell.length_a   1.000
_cell.length_b   1.000
_cell.length_c   1.000
_cell.angle_alpha   90.00
_cell.angle_beta   90.00
_cell.angle_gamma   90.00
#
_symmetry.space_group_name_H-M   'P 1'
#
loop_
_entity.id
_entity.type
_entity.pdbx_description
1 polymer ?
#
loop_
_entity_poly.entity_id
_entity_poly.type
_entity_poly.pdbx_seq_one_letter_code
_entity_poly.pdbx_strand_id
1 'polypeptide(L)'
;MVAALVAGALFTKQILWTPISAINMTDIVSNQFKMSGASFVGTNKNGEPFKLSAQTGYQEYDNPDIIFMDTVSGTIRRTTNNTKITDNITANRGQYNRTKKTITLTGNVRVDSSNGDRLRTDELVIRL
;
A
#
# COMPACT_ATOMS: atom_id res chain seq x y z
N MET A 1 -9.43 18.91 21.48
CA MET A 1 -8.09 18.97 20.85
C MET A 1 -8.27 18.80 19.35
N VAL A 2 -7.84 19.78 18.56
CA VAL A 2 -7.88 19.74 17.10
C VAL A 2 -6.57 19.07 16.65
N ALA A 3 -6.65 17.90 16.02
CA ALA A 3 -5.51 17.22 15.43
C ALA A 3 -5.39 17.65 13.97
N ALA A 4 -4.33 18.40 13.65
CA ALA A 4 -3.99 18.80 12.29
C ALA A 4 -3.35 17.61 11.55
N LEU A 5 -3.88 17.33 10.36
CA LEU A 5 -3.37 16.35 9.40
C LEU A 5 -2.23 16.99 8.61
N VAL A 6 -1.01 16.47 8.73
CA VAL A 6 0.09 16.77 7.80
C VAL A 6 0.47 15.47 7.10
N ALA A 7 -0.14 15.23 5.93
CA ALA A 7 0.30 14.20 5.01
C ALA A 7 1.46 14.76 4.18
N GLY A 8 2.68 14.64 4.70
CA GLY A 8 3.91 14.99 3.98
C GLY A 8 4.58 13.75 3.40
N ALA A 9 4.59 13.59 2.09
CA ALA A 9 5.52 12.67 1.43
C ALA A 9 6.89 13.37 1.34
N LEU A 10 7.88 12.88 2.10
CA LEU A 10 9.26 13.38 2.01
C LEU A 10 9.97 12.65 0.86
N PHE A 11 10.20 13.37 -0.24
CA PHE A 11 10.90 12.87 -1.42
C PHE A 11 12.37 13.29 -1.36
N THR A 12 13.28 12.34 -1.14
CA THR A 12 14.72 12.58 -1.33
C THR A 12 15.25 11.63 -2.40
N LYS A 13 14.92 11.88 -3.67
CA LYS A 13 15.70 11.35 -4.80
C LYS A 13 15.82 12.42 -5.87
N GLN A 14 17.05 12.82 -6.12
CA GLN A 14 17.46 13.85 -7.09
C GLN A 14 16.96 13.47 -8.49
N ILE A 15 16.32 14.43 -9.17
CA ILE A 15 15.83 14.28 -10.53
C ILE A 15 17.00 14.53 -11.48
N LEU A 16 17.51 13.49 -12.12
CA LEU A 16 18.42 13.61 -13.26
C LEU A 16 17.58 13.91 -14.51
N TRP A 17 17.62 15.16 -14.97
CA TRP A 17 17.03 15.57 -16.24
C TRP A 17 17.90 15.06 -17.40
N THR A 18 17.32 14.25 -18.28
CA THR A 18 17.82 14.10 -19.66
C THR A 18 16.66 14.46 -20.60
N PRO A 19 16.82 15.43 -21.51
CA PRO A 19 15.77 15.79 -22.44
C PRO A 19 15.81 14.81 -23.61
N ILE A 20 14.77 14.00 -23.77
CA ILE A 20 14.58 13.20 -24.98
C ILE A 20 13.34 13.72 -25.70
N SER A 21 13.61 14.20 -26.91
CA SER A 21 12.71 14.74 -27.91
C SER A 21 11.74 13.68 -28.45
N ALA A 22 10.54 14.15 -28.84
CA ALA A 22 9.46 13.42 -29.50
C ALA A 22 8.73 12.34 -28.68
N ILE A 23 7.89 12.79 -27.74
CA ILE A 23 6.85 11.93 -27.16
C ILE A 23 5.61 12.00 -28.06
N ASN A 24 5.24 10.88 -28.68
CA ASN A 24 3.94 10.72 -29.32
C ASN A 24 2.85 10.98 -28.28
N MET A 25 2.02 12.02 -28.49
CA MET A 25 0.98 12.41 -27.53
C MET A 25 -0.05 11.29 -27.27
N THR A 26 -0.17 10.29 -28.12
CA THR A 26 -1.01 9.10 -27.89
C THR A 26 -0.48 8.17 -26.80
N ASP A 27 0.83 8.10 -26.56
CA ASP A 27 1.39 7.31 -25.44
C ASP A 27 1.17 7.99 -24.08
N ILE A 28 1.00 9.32 -24.07
CA ILE A 28 0.74 10.10 -22.85
C ILE A 28 -0.67 9.86 -22.30
N VAL A 29 -1.65 9.54 -23.16
CA VAL A 29 -3.06 9.32 -22.75
C VAL A 29 -3.29 7.94 -22.11
N SER A 30 -2.35 7.01 -22.28
CA SER A 30 -2.43 5.66 -21.66
C SER A 30 -1.56 5.49 -20.42
N ASN A 31 -0.87 6.55 -19.99
CA ASN A 31 0.15 6.49 -18.96
C ASN A 31 -0.48 6.38 -17.56
N GLN A 32 -1.03 5.21 -17.28
CA GLN A 32 -1.40 4.74 -15.94
C GLN A 32 -0.25 5.09 -14.99
N PHE A 33 -0.54 5.69 -13.83
CA PHE A 33 0.49 6.00 -12.84
C PHE A 33 1.07 4.69 -12.27
N LYS A 34 1.97 4.07 -13.02
CA LYS A 34 2.67 2.85 -12.64
C LYS A 34 3.88 3.25 -11.81
N MET A 35 3.80 2.96 -10.52
CA MET A 35 4.80 3.30 -9.53
C MET A 35 5.63 2.05 -9.22
N SER A 36 6.95 2.15 -9.35
CA SER A 36 7.87 1.12 -8.87
C SER A 36 8.26 1.43 -7.42
N GLY A 37 8.27 0.41 -6.55
CA GLY A 37 8.62 0.57 -5.13
C GLY A 37 7.61 1.42 -4.35
N ALA A 38 6.31 1.23 -4.60
CA ALA A 38 5.26 1.97 -3.93
C ALA A 38 5.24 1.67 -2.42
N SER A 39 5.12 2.70 -1.59
CA SER A 39 4.99 2.57 -0.13
C SER A 39 3.76 3.32 0.34
N PHE A 40 2.91 2.64 1.09
CA PHE A 40 1.68 3.14 1.68
C PHE A 40 1.83 3.12 3.20
N VAL A 41 1.68 4.27 3.82
CA VAL A 41 1.74 4.43 5.28
C VAL A 41 0.45 5.09 5.73
N GLY A 42 -0.13 4.59 6.81
CA GLY A 42 -1.34 5.16 7.39
C GLY A 42 -1.60 4.63 8.79
N THR A 43 -2.79 4.89 9.31
CA THR A 43 -3.27 4.32 10.57
C THR A 43 -4.45 3.41 10.30
N ASN A 44 -4.56 2.32 11.06
CA ASN A 44 -5.73 1.46 11.07
C ASN A 44 -6.87 2.11 11.90
N LYS A 45 -8.01 1.41 12.01
CA LYS A 45 -9.19 1.87 12.77
C LYS A 45 -8.92 2.15 14.24
N ASN A 46 -7.90 1.53 14.81
CA ASN A 46 -7.50 1.69 16.21
C ASN A 46 -6.47 2.83 16.37
N GLY A 47 -6.14 3.56 15.30
CA GLY A 47 -5.13 4.61 15.29
C GLY A 47 -3.69 4.09 15.23
N GLU A 48 -3.50 2.79 15.01
CA GLU A 48 -2.17 2.18 15.00
C GLU A 48 -1.55 2.26 13.61
N PRO A 49 -0.25 2.56 13.51
CA PRO A 49 0.40 2.73 12.21
C PRO A 49 0.48 1.39 11.47
N PHE A 50 0.19 1.43 10.16
CA PHE A 50 0.50 0.36 9.23
C PHE A 50 1.42 0.89 8.14
N LYS A 51 2.26 -0.01 7.61
CA LYS A 51 3.08 0.23 6.43
C LYS A 51 2.96 -0.95 5.49
N LEU A 52 2.61 -0.67 4.25
CA LEU A 52 2.61 -1.63 3.15
C LEU A 52 3.53 -1.13 2.05
N SER A 53 4.25 -2.04 1.45
CA SER A 53 5.14 -1.81 0.32
C SER A 53 4.74 -2.77 -0.80
N ALA A 54 4.83 -2.29 -2.03
CA ALA A 54 4.58 -3.10 -3.22
C ALA A 54 5.74 -2.93 -4.21
N GLN A 55 6.08 -4.00 -4.93
CA GLN A 55 7.08 -3.93 -5.98
C GLN A 55 6.62 -3.00 -7.09
N THR A 56 5.35 -3.15 -7.50
CA THR A 56 4.70 -2.18 -8.38
C THR A 56 3.31 -1.84 -7.88
N GLY A 57 2.84 -0.65 -8.19
CA GLY A 57 1.44 -0.28 -8.02
C GLY A 57 0.96 0.55 -9.20
N TYR A 58 -0.33 0.46 -9.51
CA TYR A 58 -0.95 1.28 -10.54
C TYR A 58 -2.35 1.69 -10.10
N GLN A 59 -2.76 2.88 -10.51
CA GLN A 59 -4.10 3.39 -10.27
C GLN A 59 -5.04 2.89 -11.36
N GLU A 60 -6.26 2.51 -10.97
CA GLU A 60 -7.24 2.03 -11.94
C GLU A 60 -7.75 3.16 -12.83
N TYR A 61 -7.95 2.85 -14.11
CA TYR A 61 -8.24 3.83 -15.15
C TYR A 61 -9.57 4.56 -14.92
N ASP A 62 -10.66 3.80 -14.76
CA ASP A 62 -12.00 4.37 -14.58
C ASP A 62 -12.29 4.77 -13.14
N ASN A 63 -11.43 4.37 -12.20
CA ASN A 63 -11.63 4.62 -10.79
C ASN A 63 -10.33 4.96 -10.07
N PRO A 64 -9.97 6.26 -9.99
CA PRO A 64 -8.75 6.69 -9.34
C PRO A 64 -8.70 6.38 -7.83
N ASP A 65 -9.83 6.02 -7.20
CA ASP A 65 -9.83 5.60 -5.80
C ASP A 65 -9.33 4.16 -5.60
N ILE A 66 -9.13 3.41 -6.68
CA ILE A 66 -8.60 2.04 -6.64
C ILE A 66 -7.13 2.06 -7.06
N ILE A 67 -6.29 1.50 -6.19
CA ILE A 67 -4.87 1.29 -6.47
C ILE A 67 -4.59 -0.20 -6.38
N PHE A 68 -4.14 -0.77 -7.48
CA PHE A 68 -3.63 -2.13 -7.54
C PHE A 68 -2.15 -2.17 -7.19
N MET A 69 -1.73 -3.26 -6.56
CA MET A 69 -0.39 -3.49 -6.06
C MET A 69 0.03 -4.91 -6.40
N ASP A 70 1.28 -5.08 -6.80
CA ASP A 70 1.90 -6.36 -7.11
C ASP A 70 3.10 -6.61 -6.18
N THR A 71 3.24 -7.86 -5.75
CA THR A 71 4.18 -8.32 -4.71
C THR A 71 4.12 -7.43 -3.49
N VAL A 72 3.11 -7.66 -2.64
CA VAL A 72 2.85 -6.86 -1.44
C VAL A 72 3.58 -7.44 -0.25
N SER A 73 4.22 -6.56 0.52
CA SER A 73 4.78 -6.86 1.83
C SER A 73 4.47 -5.74 2.80
N GLY A 74 4.40 -6.01 4.09
CA GLY A 74 4.22 -4.93 5.05
C GLY A 74 4.11 -5.40 6.47
N THR A 75 3.90 -4.41 7.33
CA THR A 75 3.83 -4.62 8.77
C THR A 75 2.63 -3.87 9.33
N ILE A 76 1.84 -4.57 10.14
CA ILE A 76 0.74 -4.01 10.90
C ILE A 76 1.07 -4.17 12.38
N ARG A 77 0.84 -3.12 13.17
CA ARG A 77 0.89 -3.22 14.63
C ARG A 77 -0.53 -3.22 15.16
N ARG A 78 -0.83 -4.18 16.03
CA ARG A 78 -2.09 -4.28 16.75
C ARG A 78 -1.88 -4.48 18.23
N THR A 79 -2.76 -3.93 19.04
CA THR A 79 -2.74 -4.08 20.49
C THR A 79 -3.86 -5.03 20.90
N THR A 80 -3.50 -6.13 21.56
CA THR A 80 -4.44 -7.12 22.08
C THR A 80 -4.07 -7.39 23.53
N ASN A 81 -5.01 -7.23 24.47
CA ASN A 81 -4.78 -7.42 25.91
C ASN A 81 -3.52 -6.68 26.43
N ASN A 82 -3.40 -5.38 26.11
CA ASN A 82 -2.24 -4.52 26.41
C ASN A 82 -0.90 -4.98 25.82
N THR A 83 -0.90 -6.00 24.97
CA THR A 83 0.30 -6.51 24.30
C THR A 83 0.34 -6.02 22.87
N LYS A 84 1.47 -5.44 22.46
CA LYS A 84 1.70 -5.03 21.07
C LYS A 84 2.15 -6.24 20.26
N ILE A 85 1.34 -6.61 19.27
CA ILE A 85 1.63 -7.66 18.31
C ILE A 85 1.98 -6.99 16.99
N THR A 86 3.04 -7.46 16.36
CA THR A 86 3.48 -7.00 15.05
C THR A 86 3.25 -8.12 14.05
N ASP A 87 2.40 -7.87 13.07
CA ASP A 87 2.05 -8.81 12.01
C ASP A 87 2.85 -8.45 10.76
N ASN A 88 3.68 -9.37 10.27
CA ASN A 88 4.36 -9.25 8.98
C ASN A 88 3.51 -9.92 7.92
N ILE A 89 3.13 -9.17 6.90
CA ILE A 89 2.17 -9.61 5.88
C ILE A 89 2.89 -9.67 4.55
N THR A 90 2.65 -10.75 3.79
CA THR A 90 3.04 -10.85 2.39
C THR A 90 1.88 -11.37 1.56
N ALA A 91 1.76 -10.93 0.32
CA ALA A 91 0.77 -11.39 -0.64
C ALA A 91 1.25 -11.15 -2.08
N ASN A 92 0.73 -11.92 -3.03
CA ASN A 92 1.06 -11.72 -4.44
C ASN A 92 0.46 -10.42 -4.97
N ARG A 93 -0.78 -10.11 -4.61
CA ARG A 93 -1.48 -8.90 -5.07
C ARG A 93 -2.16 -8.18 -3.93
N GLY A 94 -2.32 -6.88 -4.09
CA GLY A 94 -3.13 -6.05 -3.21
C GLY A 94 -3.97 -5.05 -3.99
N GLN A 95 -5.09 -4.67 -3.40
CA GLN A 95 -5.98 -3.65 -3.91
C GLN A 95 -6.35 -2.72 -2.76
N TYR A 96 -5.95 -1.46 -2.87
CA TYR A 96 -6.36 -0.42 -1.95
C TYR A 96 -7.54 0.35 -2.55
N ASN A 97 -8.67 0.36 -1.84
CA ASN A 97 -9.82 1.19 -2.16
C ASN A 97 -9.87 2.36 -1.17
N ARG A 98 -9.60 3.58 -1.68
CA ARG A 98 -9.57 4.82 -0.90
C ARG A 98 -10.94 5.20 -0.35
N THR A 99 -11.99 5.08 -1.16
CA THR A 99 -13.37 5.42 -0.78
C THR A 99 -13.87 4.54 0.37
N LYS A 100 -13.64 3.22 0.25
CA LYS A 100 -14.06 2.22 1.24
C LYS A 100 -13.11 2.09 2.42
N LYS A 101 -11.91 2.68 2.33
CA LYS A 101 -10.82 2.53 3.30
C LYS A 101 -10.51 1.06 3.57
N THR A 102 -10.36 0.28 2.51
CA THR A 102 -10.09 -1.17 2.60
C THR A 102 -8.90 -1.57 1.75
N ILE A 103 -8.11 -2.49 2.27
CA ILE A 103 -7.05 -3.17 1.53
C ILE A 103 -7.42 -4.63 1.41
N THR A 104 -7.52 -5.12 0.19
CA THR A 104 -7.74 -6.54 -0.10
C THR A 104 -6.43 -7.13 -0.60
N LEU A 105 -5.94 -8.16 0.08
CA LEU A 105 -4.74 -8.89 -0.30
C LEU A 105 -5.15 -10.25 -0.82
N THR A 106 -4.59 -10.66 -1.96
CA THR A 106 -4.97 -11.91 -2.63
C THR A 106 -3.76 -12.67 -3.14
N GLY A 107 -3.85 -14.00 -3.09
CA GLY A 107 -2.86 -14.93 -3.59
C GLY A 107 -1.69 -15.13 -2.61
N ASN A 108 -1.58 -16.36 -2.09
CA ASN A 108 -0.53 -16.77 -1.15
C ASN A 108 -0.32 -15.75 -0.02
N VAL A 109 -1.42 -15.31 0.59
CA VAL A 109 -1.37 -14.36 1.70
C VAL A 109 -0.79 -15.08 2.92
N ARG A 110 0.25 -14.51 3.51
CA ARG A 110 0.88 -15.01 4.73
C ARG A 110 0.96 -13.90 5.75
N VAL A 111 0.62 -14.23 6.98
CA VAL A 111 0.77 -13.36 8.14
C VAL A 111 1.60 -14.10 9.18
N ASP A 112 2.76 -13.55 9.51
CA ASP A 112 3.63 -14.01 10.59
C ASP A 112 3.57 -12.99 11.72
N SER A 113 2.95 -13.37 12.83
CA SER A 113 2.75 -12.51 13.99
C SER A 113 3.88 -12.69 15.02
N SER A 114 4.25 -11.60 15.69
CA SER A 114 5.33 -11.60 16.69
C SER A 114 5.03 -12.43 17.95
N ASN A 115 3.77 -12.82 18.16
CA ASN A 115 3.34 -13.72 19.23
C ASN A 115 3.46 -15.22 18.84
N GLY A 116 3.95 -15.53 17.64
CA GLY A 116 4.13 -16.89 17.14
C GLY A 116 3.00 -17.39 16.23
N ASP A 117 1.90 -16.65 16.10
CA ASP A 117 0.80 -17.02 15.21
C ASP A 117 1.25 -16.97 13.75
N ARG A 118 0.79 -17.94 12.97
CA ARG A 118 0.99 -17.97 11.52
C ARG A 118 -0.33 -18.23 10.82
N LEU A 119 -0.68 -17.37 9.88
CA LEU A 119 -1.88 -17.50 9.08
C LEU A 119 -1.51 -17.59 7.61
N ARG A 120 -2.17 -18.52 6.90
CA ARG A 120 -2.08 -18.66 5.46
C ARG A 120 -3.49 -18.70 4.89
N THR A 121 -3.74 -17.83 3.91
CA THR A 121 -5.05 -17.72 3.25
C THR A 121 -4.85 -17.29 1.80
N ASP A 122 -5.88 -17.47 0.99
CA ASP A 122 -5.90 -16.96 -0.38
C ASP A 122 -6.36 -15.51 -0.44
N GLU A 123 -7.15 -15.07 0.54
CA GLU A 123 -7.66 -13.71 0.63
C GLU A 123 -7.64 -13.19 2.07
N LEU A 124 -7.24 -11.91 2.23
CA LEU A 124 -7.30 -11.17 3.48
C LEU A 124 -7.82 -9.75 3.21
N VAL A 125 -8.89 -9.37 3.91
CA VAL A 125 -9.47 -8.02 3.84
C VAL A 125 -9.13 -7.25 5.11
N ILE A 126 -8.42 -6.15 4.95
CA ILE A 126 -8.05 -5.23 6.03
C ILE A 126 -8.90 -3.97 5.90
N ARG A 127 -9.56 -3.58 6.99
CA ARG A 127 -10.31 -2.33 7.07
C ARG A 127 -9.48 -1.29 7.82
N LEU A 128 -9.26 -0.14 7.19
CA LEU A 128 -8.52 0.99 7.74
C LEU A 128 -9.43 1.94 8.52
#